data_AF-A0A7U4GIK2-F1
#
_entry.id   AF-A0A7U4GIK2-F1
#
_cell.length_a   1.000
_cell.length_b   1.000
_cell.length_c   1.000
_cell.angle_alpha   90.00
_cell.angle_beta   90.00
_cell.angle_gamma   90.00
#
_symmetry.space_group_name_H-M   'P 1'
#
loop_
_entity.id
_entity.type
_entity.pdbx_description
1 polymer ?
#
loop_
_entity_poly.entity_id
_entity_poly.type
_entity_poly.pdbx_seq_one_letter_code
_entity_poly.pdbx_strand_id
1 'polypeptide(L)'
;MSENDPIQYMLGDLQGRYSQLNSGLNKLKDYQQYIELLQQRAVHDSKAREALSRLDAAFPNGFQQEKTKMLDCISQMSIQFKQLETQLKNINATESKLP
;
A
#
# COMPACT_ATOMS: atom_id res chain seq x y z
N MET A 1 31.43 -14.07 12.58
CA MET A 1 30.00 -14.14 12.27
C MET A 1 29.41 -12.82 12.75
N SER A 2 29.14 -11.87 11.85
CA SER A 2 28.54 -10.61 12.26
C SER A 2 27.13 -10.92 12.74
N GLU A 3 26.87 -10.67 14.01
CA GLU A 3 25.50 -10.57 14.52
C GLU A 3 24.74 -9.68 13.55
N ASN A 4 23.65 -10.20 12.97
CA ASN A 4 22.79 -9.43 12.09
C ASN A 4 22.40 -8.16 12.83
N ASP A 5 22.94 -7.02 12.40
CA ASP A 5 22.65 -5.72 12.99
C ASP A 5 21.12 -5.58 13.03
N PRO A 6 20.49 -5.47 14.22
CA PRO A 6 19.04 -5.41 14.36
C PRO A 6 18.42 -4.34 13.46
N ILE A 7 19.17 -3.27 13.18
CA ILE A 7 18.78 -2.18 12.28
C ILE A 7 18.66 -2.68 10.83
N GLN A 8 19.62 -3.48 10.35
CA GLN A 8 19.59 -4.05 9.00
C GLN A 8 18.41 -5.02 8.81
N TYR A 9 18.11 -5.82 9.83
CA TYR A 9 16.94 -6.70 9.81
C TYR A 9 15.63 -5.90 9.75
N MET A 10 15.50 -4.87 10.60
CA MET A 10 14.31 -4.00 10.60
C MET A 10 14.13 -3.26 9.26
N LEU A 11 15.22 -2.77 8.66
CA LEU A 11 15.18 -2.13 7.34
C LEU A 11 14.77 -3.10 6.24
N GLY A 12 15.29 -4.33 6.26
CA GLY A 12 14.93 -5.38 5.33
C GLY A 12 13.44 -5.77 5.43
N ASP A 13 12.92 -5.97 6.64
CA ASP A 13 11.50 -6.26 6.88
C ASP A 13 10.61 -5.13 6.36
N LEU A 14 10.96 -3.89 6.69
CA LEU A 14 10.23 -2.72 6.25
C LEU A 14 10.21 -2.58 4.71
N GLN A 15 11.34 -2.80 4.04
CA GLN A 15 11.42 -2.79 2.58
C GLN A 15 10.54 -3.89 1.96
N GLY A 16 10.52 -5.08 2.57
CA GLY A 16 9.64 -6.18 2.17
C GLY A 16 8.16 -5.80 2.28
N ARG A 17 7.75 -5.23 3.41
CA ARG A 17 6.38 -4.78 3.66
C ARG A 17 5.95 -3.66 2.72
N TYR A 18 6.85 -2.70 2.44
CA TYR A 18 6.60 -1.66 1.44
C TYR A 18 6.36 -2.25 0.05
N SER A 19 7.20 -3.21 -0.37
CA SER A 19 7.09 -3.86 -1.67
C SER A 19 5.75 -4.63 -1.83
N GLN A 20 5.32 -5.33 -0.78
CA GLN A 20 4.02 -6.01 -0.75
C GLN A 20 2.86 -5.02 -0.84
N LEU A 21 2.93 -3.92 -0.10
CA LEU A 21 1.91 -2.86 -0.13
C LEU A 21 1.79 -2.23 -1.53
N ASN A 22 2.94 -1.96 -2.17
CA ASN A 22 2.98 -1.41 -3.52
C ASN A 22 2.42 -2.39 -4.57
N SER A 23 2.66 -3.69 -4.40
CA SER A 23 2.04 -4.73 -5.24
C SER A 23 0.52 -4.77 -5.07
N GLY A 24 0.04 -4.69 -3.83
CA GLY A 24 -1.40 -4.60 -3.53
C GLY A 24 -2.05 -3.37 -4.15
N LEU A 25 -1.38 -2.22 -4.12
CA LEU A 25 -1.81 -0.98 -4.78
C LEU A 25 -1.98 -1.14 -6.28
N ASN A 26 -1.00 -1.75 -6.95
CA ASN A 26 -1.08 -1.93 -8.39
C ASN A 26 -2.25 -2.85 -8.76
N LYS A 27 -2.45 -3.95 -8.02
CA LYS A 27 -3.62 -4.81 -8.21
C LYS A 27 -4.95 -4.06 -8.03
N LEU A 28 -5.04 -3.16 -7.05
CA LEU A 28 -6.23 -2.33 -6.89
C LEU A 28 -6.49 -1.39 -8.06
N LYS A 29 -5.44 -0.83 -8.68
CA LYS A 29 -5.58 -0.04 -9.91
C LYS A 29 -6.13 -0.90 -11.04
N ASP A 30 -5.61 -2.12 -11.20
CA ASP A 30 -6.08 -3.06 -12.22
C ASP A 30 -7.57 -3.43 -12.00
N TYR A 31 -7.96 -3.70 -10.75
CA TYR A 31 -9.36 -3.96 -10.41
C TYR A 31 -10.24 -2.74 -10.67
N GLN A 32 -9.76 -1.53 -10.40
CA GLN A 32 -10.52 -0.31 -10.69
C GLN A 32 -10.75 -0.12 -12.20
N GLN A 33 -9.73 -0.34 -13.03
CA GLN A 33 -9.88 -0.32 -14.48
C GLN A 33 -10.87 -1.40 -14.95
N TYR A 34 -10.83 -2.59 -14.35
CA TYR A 34 -11.78 -3.65 -14.67
C TYR A 34 -13.22 -3.27 -14.31
N ILE A 35 -13.43 -2.63 -13.17
CA ILE A 35 -14.75 -2.13 -12.76
C ILE A 35 -15.26 -1.08 -13.75
N GLU A 36 -14.42 -0.15 -14.20
CA GLU A 36 -14.78 0.85 -15.21
C GLU A 36 -15.20 0.20 -16.54
N LEU A 37 -14.49 -0.84 -16.98
CA LEU A 37 -14.86 -1.63 -18.16
C LEU A 37 -16.20 -2.35 -17.96
N LEU A 38 -16.44 -2.92 -16.78
CA LEU A 38 -17.73 -3.54 -16.46
C LEU A 38 -18.87 -2.52 -16.52
N GLN A 39 -18.66 -1.31 -15.97
CA GLN A 39 -19.65 -0.22 -16.01
C GLN A 39 -20.00 0.19 -17.45
N GLN A 40 -19.00 0.33 -18.32
CA GLN A 40 -19.22 0.65 -19.73
C GLN A 40 -20.01 -0.47 -20.44
N ARG A 41 -19.71 -1.73 -20.14
CA ARG A 41 -20.36 -2.89 -20.77
C ARG A 41 -21.76 -3.19 -20.23
N ALA A 42 -22.04 -2.81 -18.99
CA ALA A 42 -23.31 -3.11 -18.30
C ALA A 42 -24.56 -2.61 -19.03
N VAL A 43 -24.42 -1.62 -19.92
CA VAL A 43 -25.52 -1.14 -20.78
C VAL A 43 -26.10 -2.27 -21.64
N HIS A 44 -25.24 -3.17 -22.12
CA HIS A 44 -25.61 -4.22 -23.09
C HIS A 44 -25.26 -5.65 -22.62
N ASP A 45 -24.49 -5.80 -21.54
CA ASP A 45 -24.01 -7.08 -21.02
C ASP A 45 -24.63 -7.40 -19.66
N SER A 46 -25.51 -8.41 -19.61
CA SER A 46 -26.15 -8.85 -18.36
C SER A 46 -25.16 -9.46 -17.36
N LYS A 47 -24.07 -10.08 -17.83
CA LYS A 47 -23.03 -10.62 -16.93
C LYS A 47 -22.23 -9.50 -16.30
N ALA A 48 -21.99 -8.41 -17.02
CA ALA A 48 -21.34 -7.23 -16.46
C ALA A 48 -22.18 -6.59 -15.35
N ARG A 49 -23.51 -6.49 -15.55
CA ARG A 49 -24.45 -6.04 -14.50
C ARG A 49 -24.43 -6.95 -13.27
N GLU A 50 -24.47 -8.26 -13.46
CA GLU A 50 -24.44 -9.21 -12.36
C GLU A 50 -23.14 -9.11 -11.54
N ALA A 51 -21.99 -8.97 -12.22
CA ALA A 51 -20.70 -8.77 -11.57
C ALA A 51 -20.68 -7.48 -10.72
N LEU A 52 -21.21 -6.37 -11.25
CA LEU A 52 -21.33 -5.11 -10.51
C LEU A 52 -22.28 -5.25 -9.31
N SER A 53 -23.44 -5.91 -9.45
CA SER A 53 -24.36 -6.15 -8.32
C SER A 53 -23.70 -6.97 -7.21
N ARG A 54 -22.90 -7.98 -7.55
CA ARG A 54 -22.14 -8.77 -6.57
C ARG A 54 -21.07 -7.93 -5.88
N LEU A 55 -20.41 -7.05 -6.62
CA LEU A 55 -19.41 -6.13 -6.08
C LEU A 55 -20.06 -5.15 -5.09
N ASP A 56 -21.19 -4.54 -5.45
CA ASP A 56 -21.93 -3.63 -4.56
C ASP A 56 -22.42 -4.35 -3.29
N ALA A 57 -22.86 -5.61 -3.41
CA ALA A 57 -23.26 -6.41 -2.26
C ALA A 57 -22.08 -6.75 -1.33
N ALA A 58 -20.89 -6.98 -1.89
CA ALA A 58 -19.68 -7.25 -1.11
C ALA A 58 -19.10 -5.97 -0.46
N PHE A 59 -19.32 -4.81 -1.08
CA PHE A 59 -18.86 -3.51 -0.60
C PHE A 59 -20.04 -2.52 -0.47
N PRO A 60 -20.93 -2.72 0.50
CA PRO A 60 -22.18 -1.94 0.61
C PRO A 60 -21.97 -0.44 0.86
N ASN A 61 -20.81 -0.06 1.41
CA ASN A 61 -20.42 1.35 1.60
C ASN A 61 -19.60 1.90 0.41
N GLY A 62 -19.52 1.14 -0.68
CA GLY A 62 -18.79 1.47 -1.90
C GLY A 62 -17.29 1.20 -1.81
N PHE A 63 -16.72 0.80 -2.95
CA PHE A 63 -15.29 0.54 -3.11
C PHE A 63 -14.40 1.78 -2.87
N GLN A 64 -14.97 2.99 -3.02
CA GLN A 64 -14.26 4.25 -2.80
C GLN A 64 -13.79 4.42 -1.36
N GLN A 65 -14.59 4.01 -0.37
CA GLN A 65 -14.21 4.18 1.04
C GLN A 65 -12.99 3.35 1.40
N GLU A 66 -12.93 2.10 0.94
CA GLU A 66 -11.78 1.23 1.19
C GLU A 66 -10.54 1.66 0.41
N LYS A 67 -10.73 2.18 -0.81
CA LYS A 67 -9.64 2.81 -1.57
C LYS A 67 -9.03 3.99 -0.82
N THR A 68 -9.86 4.89 -0.26
CA THR A 68 -9.38 6.04 0.51
C THR A 68 -8.59 5.61 1.74
N LYS A 69 -9.13 4.69 2.55
CA LYS A 69 -8.42 4.16 3.73
C LYS A 69 -7.06 3.57 3.38
N MET A 70 -6.98 2.86 2.25
CA MET A 70 -5.72 2.30 1.79
C MET A 70 -4.72 3.38 1.39
N LEU A 71 -5.14 4.38 0.61
CA LEU A 71 -4.30 5.53 0.23
C LEU A 71 -3.79 6.30 1.45
N ASP A 72 -4.63 6.50 2.46
CA ASP A 72 -4.24 7.13 3.72
C ASP A 72 -3.18 6.32 4.45
N CYS A 73 -3.34 4.99 4.54
CA CYS A 73 -2.36 4.09 5.13
C CYS A 73 -1.01 4.17 4.42
N ILE A 74 -0.99 4.19 3.08
CA ILE A 74 0.25 4.32 2.29
C ILE A 74 0.93 5.66 2.54
N SER A 75 0.15 6.74 2.59
CA SER A 75 0.67 8.08 2.90
C SER A 75 1.32 8.12 4.28
N GLN A 76 0.66 7.56 5.29
CA GLN A 76 1.21 7.43 6.64
C GLN A 76 2.49 6.60 6.68
N MET A 77 2.54 5.46 5.99
CA MET A 77 3.75 4.64 5.90
C MET A 77 4.90 5.45 5.27
N SER A 78 4.65 6.20 4.20
CA SER A 78 5.68 7.06 3.59
C SER A 78 6.27 8.08 4.57
N ILE A 79 5.43 8.68 5.42
CA ILE A 79 5.86 9.60 6.47
C ILE A 79 6.71 8.87 7.51
N GLN A 80 6.26 7.72 8.00
CA GLN A 80 6.99 6.91 8.98
C GLN A 80 8.37 6.48 8.44
N PHE A 81 8.45 6.12 7.17
CA PHE A 81 9.72 5.80 6.50
C PHE A 81 10.70 6.97 6.49
N LYS A 82 10.25 8.17 6.12
CA LYS A 82 11.11 9.37 6.13
C LYS A 82 11.58 9.73 7.54
N GLN A 83 10.71 9.54 8.53
CA GLN A 83 11.07 9.75 9.93
C GLN A 83 12.14 8.75 10.39
N LEU A 84 11.98 7.47 10.05
CA LEU A 84 12.97 6.44 10.35
C LEU A 84 14.32 6.75 9.66
N GLU A 85 14.30 7.12 8.39
CA GLU A 85 15.52 7.52 7.65
C GLU A 85 16.23 8.69 8.33
N THR A 86 15.48 9.68 8.81
CA THR A 86 16.01 10.84 9.55
C THR A 86 16.62 10.41 10.88
N GLN A 87 15.94 9.53 11.63
CA GLN A 87 16.45 9.01 12.90
C GLN A 87 17.75 8.25 12.72
N LEU A 88 17.86 7.40 11.69
CA LEU A 88 19.08 6.66 11.37
C LEU A 88 20.25 7.58 11.00
N LYS A 89 20.01 8.61 10.18
CA LYS A 89 21.03 9.62 9.83
C LYS A 89 21.54 10.35 11.07
N ASN A 90 20.65 10.67 12.01
CA ASN A 90 21.01 11.35 13.25
C ASN A 90 21.85 10.46 14.19
N ILE A 91 21.54 9.15 14.27
CA ILE A 91 22.35 8.21 15.06
C ILE A 91 23.80 8.16 14.54
N ASN A 92 23.98 7.97 13.23
CA ASN A 92 25.31 7.98 12.61
C ASN A 92 26.06 9.32 12.82
N ALA A 93 25.36 10.45 12.80
CA ALA A 93 25.95 11.77 13.04
C ALA A 93 26.37 11.99 14.51
N THR A 94 25.77 11.26 15.45
CA THR A 94 26.05 11.37 16.88
C THR A 94 27.20 10.44 17.31
N GLU A 95 27.31 9.25 16.71
CA GLU A 95 28.46 8.35 16.90
C GLU A 95 29.76 8.92 16.30
N SER A 96 29.67 9.67 15.19
CA SER A 96 30.81 10.36 14.57
C SER A 96 31.37 11.54 15.39
N LYS A 97 30.77 11.84 16.55
CA LYS A 97 31.09 13.01 17.40
C LYS A 97 31.58 12.65 18.80
N LEU A 98 31.79 11.37 19.11
CA LEU A 98 32.54 11.01 20.33
C LEU A 98 34.05 11.22 20.09
N PRO A 99 34.76 11.92 21.01
CA PRO A 99 36.21 12.13 20.93
C PRO A 99 37.02 10.85 21.14
#